data_AF-A0A3C0UE58-F1
#
_entry.id   AF-A0A3C0UE58-F1
#
_cell.length_a   1.000
_cell.length_b   1.000
_cell.length_c   1.000
_cell.angle_alpha   90.00
_cell.angle_beta   90.00
_cell.angle_gamma   90.00
#
_symmetry.space_group_name_H-M   'P 1'
#
loop_
_entity.id
_entity.type
_entity.pdbx_description
1 polymer ?
#
loop_
_entity_poly.entity_id
_entity_poly.type
_entity_poly.pdbx_seq_one_letter_code
_entity_poly.pdbx_strand_id
1 'polypeptide(L)'
;MEKNDKGLSAWQLTMMALGTVIGGSFFLGSAVAIQAAGPAILISYLLAGALVYVILFALSEMTVADPAPGSFRTFAQKAYGPGLGFVVGWVYWSGMVLAMS
;
A
#
# COMPACT_ATOMS: atom_id res chain seq x y z
N MET A 1 21.13 29.20 4.81
CA MET A 1 19.99 28.75 5.63
C MET A 1 19.89 27.26 5.45
N GLU A 2 20.42 26.50 6.40
CA GLU A 2 20.34 25.03 6.39
C GLU A 2 18.89 24.65 6.66
N LYS A 3 18.19 24.20 5.62
CA LYS A 3 16.79 23.78 5.72
C LYS A 3 16.77 22.43 6.42
N ASN A 4 16.66 22.46 7.75
CA ASN A 4 16.55 21.27 8.58
C ASN A 4 15.11 20.73 8.44
N ASP A 5 14.81 20.18 7.26
CA ASP A 5 13.57 19.45 6.97
C ASP A 5 13.60 18.17 7.82
N LYS A 6 13.17 18.25 9.08
CA LYS A 6 12.97 17.09 9.93
C LYS A 6 11.92 16.20 9.27
N GLY A 7 12.38 15.13 8.61
CA GLY A 7 11.51 14.12 8.02
C GLY A 7 10.58 13.47 9.05
N LEU A 8 9.58 12.75 8.57
CA LEU A 8 8.63 12.03 9.41
C LEU A 8 9.35 10.91 10.17
N SER A 9 9.09 10.78 11.47
CA SER A 9 9.59 9.64 12.24
C SER A 9 8.92 8.35 11.78
N ALA A 10 9.60 7.21 11.96
CA ALA A 10 9.03 5.90 11.63
C ALA A 10 7.66 5.70 12.28
N TRP A 11 7.49 6.13 13.53
CA TRP A 11 6.22 6.06 14.24
C TRP A 11 5.13 6.93 13.58
N GLN A 12 5.44 8.16 13.18
CA GLN A 12 4.49 9.02 12.48
C GLN A 12 4.07 8.40 11.14
N LEU A 13 5.02 7.81 10.41
CA LEU A 13 4.75 7.11 9.16
C LEU A 13 3.84 5.89 9.37
N THR A 14 4.12 5.08 10.40
CA THR A 14 3.28 3.93 10.77
C THR A 14 1.88 4.36 11.18
N MET A 15 1.74 5.43 11.97
CA MET A 15 0.43 5.97 12.36
C MET A 15 -0.37 6.43 11.14
N MET A 16 0.27 7.09 10.17
CA MET A 16 -0.41 7.45 8.92
C MET A 16 -0.88 6.22 8.14
N ALA A 17 -0.04 5.20 7.99
CA ALA A 17 -0.41 3.96 7.29
C ALA A 17 -1.54 3.20 8.00
N LEU A 18 -1.51 3.11 9.34
CA LEU A 18 -2.58 2.47 10.11
C LEU A 18 -3.88 3.27 10.03
N GLY A 19 -3.80 4.60 10.08
CA GLY A 19 -4.96 5.48 9.94
C GLY A 19 -5.70 5.30 8.61
N THR A 20 -4.97 5.16 7.51
CA THR A 20 -5.59 4.94 6.19
C THR A 20 -6.17 3.54 6.04
N VAL A 21 -5.49 2.50 6.53
CA VAL A 21 -6.00 1.11 6.45
C VAL A 21 -7.27 0.94 7.29
N ILE A 22 -7.24 1.40 8.55
CA ILE A 22 -8.36 1.27 9.47
C ILE A 22 -9.52 2.18 9.05
N GLY A 23 -9.24 3.45 8.76
CA GLY A 23 -10.25 4.46 8.44
C GLY A 23 -10.82 4.39 7.02
N GLY A 24 -10.03 3.93 6.04
CA GLY A 24 -10.42 3.92 4.64
C GLY A 24 -11.20 2.67 4.21
N SER A 25 -10.77 1.47 4.60
CA SER A 25 -11.30 0.25 3.96
C SER A 25 -11.51 -0.94 4.88
N PHE A 26 -10.84 -1.03 6.03
CA PHE A 26 -10.94 -2.21 6.90
C PHE A 26 -12.38 -2.44 7.38
N PHE A 27 -13.03 -1.42 7.93
CA PHE A 27 -14.42 -1.57 8.42
C PHE A 27 -15.43 -1.76 7.28
N LEU A 28 -15.28 -1.00 6.19
CA LEU A 28 -16.16 -1.08 5.02
C LEU A 28 -16.12 -2.48 4.39
N GLY A 29 -14.93 -3.04 4.18
CA GLY A 29 -14.74 -4.36 3.61
C GLY A 29 -15.10 -5.50 4.56
N SER A 30 -14.85 -5.32 5.87
CA SER A 30 -15.06 -6.38 6.87
C SER A 30 -16.51 -6.85 6.94
N ALA A 31 -17.49 -5.94 6.90
CA ALA A 31 -18.90 -6.33 7.01
C ALA A 31 -19.32 -7.29 5.88
N VAL A 32 -18.97 -6.95 4.63
CA VAL A 32 -19.25 -7.76 3.45
C VAL A 32 -18.49 -9.08 3.51
N ALA A 33 -17.20 -9.03 3.88
CA ALA A 33 -16.35 -10.22 3.93
C ALA A 33 -16.80 -11.21 5.03
N ILE A 34 -17.21 -10.71 6.20
CA ILE A 34 -17.77 -11.52 7.28
C ILE A 34 -19.09 -12.16 6.86
N GLN A 35 -19.96 -11.40 6.19
CA GLN A 35 -21.25 -11.94 5.72
C GLN A 35 -21.06 -13.03 4.66
N ALA A 36 -20.06 -12.89 3.79
CA ALA A 36 -19.75 -13.86 2.74
C ALA A 36 -19.03 -15.11 3.26
N ALA A 37 -18.03 -14.96 4.14
CA ALA A 37 -17.15 -16.05 4.57
C ALA A 37 -17.51 -16.66 5.94
N GLY A 38 -18.33 -15.98 6.75
CA GLY A 38 -18.65 -16.42 8.11
C GLY A 38 -17.37 -16.61 8.96
N PRO A 39 -17.28 -17.67 9.79
CA PRO A 39 -16.10 -17.94 10.62
C PRO A 39 -14.80 -18.15 9.83
N ALA A 40 -14.88 -18.53 8.54
CA ALA A 40 -13.71 -18.74 7.69
C ALA A 40 -12.98 -17.43 7.33
N ILE A 41 -13.54 -16.25 7.64
CA ILE A 41 -12.91 -14.95 7.40
C ILE A 41 -11.51 -14.83 8.04
N LEU A 42 -11.28 -15.52 9.17
CA LEU A 42 -9.97 -15.54 9.83
C LEU A 42 -8.90 -16.17 8.94
N ILE A 43 -9.24 -17.27 8.26
CA ILE A 43 -8.34 -17.94 7.31
C ILE A 43 -8.10 -17.02 6.11
N SER A 44 -9.15 -16.41 5.58
CA SER A 44 -9.04 -15.45 4.47
C SER A 44 -8.13 -14.27 4.82
N TYR A 45 -8.23 -13.72 6.04
CA TYR A 45 -7.36 -12.64 6.48
C TYR A 45 -5.92 -13.06 6.69
N LEU A 46 -5.68 -14.27 7.21
CA LEU A 46 -4.32 -14.80 7.33
C LEU A 46 -3.67 -14.99 5.96
N LEU A 47 -4.39 -15.56 5.00
CA LEU A 47 -3.88 -15.77 3.64
C LEU A 47 -3.65 -14.45 2.90
N ALA A 48 -4.61 -13.53 2.96
CA ALA A 48 -4.46 -12.21 2.35
C ALA A 48 -3.33 -11.40 3.02
N GLY A 49 -3.24 -11.44 4.35
CA GLY A 49 -2.17 -10.80 5.11
C GLY A 49 -0.79 -11.36 4.78
N ALA A 50 -0.65 -12.68 4.65
CA ALA A 50 0.60 -13.30 4.23
C ALA A 50 1.01 -12.87 2.82
N LEU A 51 0.08 -12.83 1.87
CA LEU A 51 0.34 -12.36 0.51
C LEU A 51 0.80 -10.90 0.49
N VAL A 52 0.08 -10.01 1.21
CA VAL A 52 0.43 -8.60 1.33
C VAL A 52 1.79 -8.42 1.99
N TYR A 53 2.10 -9.19 3.03
CA TYR A 53 3.40 -9.18 3.68
C TYR A 53 4.54 -9.47 2.70
N VAL A 54 4.40 -10.52 1.88
CA VAL A 54 5.43 -10.86 0.87
C VAL A 54 5.64 -9.72 -0.13
N ILE A 55 4.56 -9.08 -0.60
CA ILE A 55 4.64 -7.96 -1.53
C ILE A 55 5.35 -6.76 -0.87
N LEU A 56 4.96 -6.39 0.35
CA LEU A 56 5.56 -5.27 1.08
C LEU A 56 7.02 -5.53 1.44
N PHE A 57 7.36 -6.78 1.77
CA PHE A 57 8.74 -7.19 2.03
C PHE A 57 9.62 -6.97 0.79
N ALA A 58 9.19 -7.47 -0.38
CA ALA A 58 9.90 -7.26 -1.63
C ALA A 58 10.03 -5.77 -1.99
N LEU A 59 8.95 -5.00 -1.84
CA LEU A 59 8.99 -3.54 -2.07
C LEU A 59 9.94 -2.82 -1.10
N SER A 60 10.05 -3.29 0.14
CA SER A 60 10.97 -2.74 1.13
C SER A 60 12.43 -3.01 0.73
N GLU A 61 12.76 -4.22 0.29
CA GLU A 61 14.08 -4.55 -0.23
C GLU A 61 14.46 -3.67 -1.43
N MET A 62 13.53 -3.46 -2.36
CA MET A 62 13.74 -2.57 -3.51
C MET A 62 13.95 -1.12 -3.09
N THR A 63 13.20 -0.65 -2.08
CA THR A 63 13.30 0.72 -1.56
C THR A 63 14.61 0.97 -0.83
N VAL A 64 15.13 -0.03 -0.11
CA VAL A 64 16.45 0.04 0.55
C VAL A 64 17.57 0.02 -0.49
N ALA A 65 17.43 -0.76 -1.56
CA ALA A 65 18.43 -0.87 -2.61
C ALA A 65 18.52 0.39 -3.51
N ASP A 66 17.40 1.03 -3.81
CA ASP A 66 17.32 2.23 -4.63
C ASP A 66 16.41 3.27 -3.95
N PRO A 67 16.97 4.15 -3.10
CA PRO A 67 16.24 5.16 -2.34
C PRO A 67 15.85 6.37 -3.21
N ALA A 68 15.39 6.11 -4.44
CA ALA A 68 14.90 7.16 -5.31
C ALA A 68 13.60 7.75 -4.75
N PRO A 69 13.45 9.09 -4.75
CA PRO A 69 12.17 9.71 -4.41
C PRO A 69 11.09 9.24 -5.39
N GLY A 70 10.02 8.63 -4.87
CA GLY A 70 8.98 8.04 -5.70
C GLY A 70 8.10 7.05 -4.95
N SER A 71 7.17 6.43 -5.67
CA SER A 71 6.29 5.36 -5.20
C SER A 71 6.60 4.07 -5.95
N PHE A 72 5.90 2.97 -5.67
CA PHE A 72 6.04 1.70 -6.40
C PHE A 72 5.86 1.85 -7.93
N ARG A 73 5.13 2.87 -8.38
CA ARG A 73 5.08 3.30 -9.78
C ARG A 73 6.48 3.53 -10.38
N THR A 74 7.38 4.16 -9.62
CA THR A 74 8.76 4.44 -10.04
C THR A 74 9.55 3.15 -10.25
N PHE A 75 9.37 2.16 -9.37
CA PHE A 75 9.99 0.84 -9.56
C PHE A 75 9.45 0.12 -10.79
N ALA A 76 8.14 0.14 -11.03
CA ALA A 76 7.54 -0.43 -12.23
C ALA A 76 8.03 0.25 -13.52
N GLN A 77 8.14 1.59 -13.49
CA GLN A 77 8.66 2.37 -14.62
C GLN A 77 10.13 2.06 -14.90
N LYS A 78 10.96 1.91 -13.87
CA LYS A 78 12.38 1.58 -14.02
C LYS A 78 12.58 0.16 -14.55
N ALA A 79 11.83 -0.81 -14.03
CA ALA A 79 11.97 -2.21 -14.40
C ALA A 79 11.40 -2.54 -15.80
N TYR A 80 10.28 -1.92 -16.17
CA TYR A 80 9.53 -2.31 -17.36
C TYR A 80 9.23 -1.17 -18.35
N GLY A 81 9.78 0.02 -18.10
CA GLY A 81 9.66 1.17 -18.98
C GLY A 81 8.46 2.09 -18.70
N PRO A 82 8.37 3.23 -19.40
CA PRO A 82 7.40 4.30 -19.12
C PRO A 82 5.93 3.88 -19.30
N GLY A 83 5.64 2.96 -20.22
CA GLY A 83 4.27 2.48 -20.46
C GLY A 83 3.68 1.76 -19.25
N LEU A 84 4.43 0.86 -18.62
CA LEU A 84 3.97 0.17 -17.41
C LEU A 84 3.93 1.11 -16.20
N GLY A 85 4.88 2.05 -16.11
CA GLY A 85 4.81 3.14 -15.13
C GLY A 85 3.52 3.97 -15.23
N PHE A 86 3.03 4.23 -16.45
CA PHE A 86 1.75 4.91 -16.66
C PHE A 86 0.57 4.06 -16.21
N VAL A 87 0.49 2.79 -16.63
CA VAL A 87 -0.60 1.87 -16.26
C VAL A 87 -0.68 1.69 -14.74
N VAL A 88 0.44 1.43 -14.06
CA VAL A 88 0.48 1.26 -12.60
C VAL A 88 0.02 2.53 -11.88
N GLY A 89 0.40 3.70 -12.38
CA GLY A 89 -0.07 4.98 -11.85
C GLY A 89 -1.58 5.13 -11.94
N TRP A 90 -2.17 4.78 -13.09
CA TRP A 90 -3.61 4.85 -13.28
C TRP A 90 -4.39 3.85 -12.44
N VAL A 91 -3.93 2.59 -12.38
CA VAL A 91 -4.56 1.55 -11.53
C VAL A 91 -4.58 1.99 -10.07
N TYR A 92 -3.48 2.57 -9.58
CA TYR A 92 -3.42 3.07 -8.21
C TYR A 92 -4.36 4.25 -7.98
N TRP A 93 -4.33 5.23 -8.88
CA TRP A 93 -5.19 6.41 -8.77
C TRP A 93 -6.67 6.04 -8.83
N SER A 94 -7.09 5.20 -9.78
CA SER A 94 -8.48 4.75 -9.87
C SER A 94 -8.89 3.93 -8.65
N GLY A 95 -7.99 3.09 -8.13
CA GLY A 95 -8.23 2.33 -6.91
C GLY A 95 -8.49 3.24 -5.71
N MET A 96 -7.74 4.33 -5.56
CA MET A 96 -7.98 5.32 -4.51
C MET A 96 -9.31 6.05 -4.69
N VAL A 97 -9.67 6.44 -5.92
CA VAL A 97 -10.96 7.10 -6.19
C VAL A 97 -12.13 6.17 -5.83
N LEU A 98 -12.09 4.91 -6.26
CA LEU A 98 -13.12 3.92 -5.97
C LEU A 98 -13.21 3.58 -4.48
N ALA A 99 -12.08 3.57 -3.77
CA ALA A 99 -12.08 3.35 -2.33
C ALA A 99 -12.72 4.51 -1.55
N MET A 100 -12.82 5.70 -2.14
CA MET A 100 -13.40 6.91 -1.51
C MET A 100 -14.81 7.27 -2.00
N SER A 101 -15.38 6.51 -2.94
CA SER A 101 -16.73 6.71 -3.51
C SER A 101 -17.75 5.77 -2.90
#